data_AF-Q10VN8-F1
#
_entry.id   AF-Q10VN8-F1
#
_cell.length_a   1.000
_cell.length_b   1.000
_cell.length_c   1.000
_cell.angle_alpha   90.00
_cell.angle_beta   90.00
_cell.angle_gamma   90.00
#
_symmetry.space_group_name_H-M   'P 1'
#
loop_
_entity.id
_entity.type
_entity.pdbx_description
1 polymer ?
#
loop_
_entity_poly.entity_id
_entity_poly.type
_entity_poly.pdbx_seq_one_letter_code
_entity_poly.pdbx_strand_id
1 'polypeptide(L)'
;MVIRPKKQKHCQMNELTEGDYWIGMTQASSSGLILATRVGKHTDQFIAELIANTEGKTNCKHWYTDDWGGYEGVLPPEVKHIIGAYQTQHKERINGILRQQIGRWHRRQNKFGKVWAHSVR
;
A
#
# COMPACT_ATOMS: atom_id res chain seq x y z
N MET A 1 -15.53 -0.79 15.81
CA MET A 1 -15.48 0.35 14.87
C MET A 1 -16.56 0.15 13.82
N VAL A 2 -17.57 1.03 13.74
CA VAL A 2 -18.64 0.90 12.73
C VAL A 2 -18.08 1.35 11.38
N ILE A 3 -17.68 0.39 10.56
CA ILE A 3 -17.35 0.64 9.15
C ILE A 3 -18.68 0.86 8.44
N ARG A 4 -19.13 2.12 8.35
CA ARG A 4 -20.23 2.45 7.44
C ARG A 4 -19.67 2.35 6.02
N PRO A 5 -20.26 1.54 5.12
CA PRO A 5 -19.84 1.54 3.73
C PRO A 5 -20.08 2.94 3.19
N LYS A 6 -19.01 3.60 2.76
CA LYS A 6 -19.13 4.85 2.01
C LYS A 6 -20.00 4.50 0.81
N LYS A 7 -21.16 5.17 0.68
CA LYS A 7 -22.16 4.92 -0.36
C LYS A 7 -21.53 5.13 -1.74
N GLN A 8 -20.88 4.10 -2.26
CA GLN A 8 -20.28 4.03 -3.58
C GLN A 8 -21.44 3.65 -4.49
N LYS A 9 -22.12 4.68 -5.01
CA LYS A 9 -23.31 4.49 -5.84
C LYS A 9 -22.84 3.84 -7.15
N HIS A 10 -23.23 2.58 -7.35
CA HIS A 10 -22.99 1.75 -8.55
C HIS A 10 -21.54 1.29 -8.72
N CYS A 11 -21.10 0.34 -7.89
CA CYS A 11 -20.08 -0.61 -8.35
C CYS A 11 -20.79 -1.86 -8.86
N GLN A 12 -20.42 -2.32 -10.05
CA GLN A 12 -20.81 -3.63 -10.57
C GLN A 12 -20.17 -4.74 -9.71
N MET A 13 -20.74 -5.95 -9.69
CA MET A 13 -20.23 -7.06 -8.85
C MET A 13 -18.76 -7.43 -9.13
N ASN A 14 -18.32 -7.28 -10.38
CA ASN A 14 -16.92 -7.45 -10.79
C ASN A 14 -15.99 -6.34 -10.26
N GLU A 15 -16.49 -5.11 -10.07
CA GLU A 15 -15.71 -4.00 -9.52
C GLU A 15 -15.51 -4.11 -8.00
N LEU A 16 -16.38 -4.88 -7.32
CA LEU A 16 -16.24 -5.19 -5.89
C LEU A 16 -15.15 -6.23 -5.63
N THR A 17 -15.03 -7.25 -6.50
CA THR A 17 -13.95 -8.25 -6.43
C THR A 17 -12.61 -7.72 -6.91
N GLU A 18 -12.60 -6.65 -7.72
CA GLU A 18 -11.41 -5.85 -8.02
C GLU A 18 -11.00 -4.92 -6.86
N GLY A 19 -11.78 -4.82 -5.77
CA GLY A 19 -11.48 -3.95 -4.62
C GLY A 19 -10.40 -4.46 -3.67
N ASP A 20 -9.96 -5.71 -3.80
CA ASP A 20 -9.06 -6.39 -2.85
C ASP A 20 -7.56 -6.14 -3.11
N TYR A 21 -7.22 -4.92 -3.52
CA TYR A 21 -5.83 -4.52 -3.71
C TYR A 21 -5.24 -3.89 -2.45
N TRP A 22 -4.02 -4.29 -2.17
CA TRP A 22 -3.19 -3.81 -1.08
C TRP A 22 -2.16 -2.84 -1.61
N ILE A 23 -1.80 -1.87 -0.77
CA ILE A 23 -0.68 -0.97 -1.02
C ILE A 23 0.41 -1.33 -0.03
N GLY A 24 1.47 -1.93 -0.54
CA GLY A 24 2.66 -2.31 0.21
C GLY A 24 3.66 -1.17 0.12
N MET A 25 4.37 -0.91 1.22
CA MET A 25 5.37 0.14 1.28
C MET A 25 6.52 -0.24 2.19
N THR A 26 7.74 0.05 1.73
CA THR A 26 8.97 -0.06 2.52
C THR A 26 9.46 1.33 2.89
N GLN A 27 9.94 1.47 4.13
CA GLN A 27 10.33 2.75 4.69
C GLN A 27 11.69 2.63 5.38
N ALA A 28 12.54 3.64 5.21
CA ALA A 28 13.77 3.76 5.98
C ALA A 28 13.43 4.13 7.43
N SER A 29 13.82 3.29 8.39
CA SER A 29 13.52 3.49 9.81
C SER A 29 14.10 4.76 10.42
N SER A 30 15.21 5.26 9.88
CA SER A 30 15.89 6.45 10.37
C SER A 30 15.22 7.76 9.96
N SER A 31 14.59 7.80 8.78
CA SER A 31 14.07 9.03 8.18
C SER A 31 12.57 9.01 7.88
N GLY A 32 11.94 7.83 7.89
CA GLY A 32 10.57 7.65 7.41
C GLY A 32 10.42 7.76 5.88
N LEU A 33 11.54 7.85 5.15
CA LEU A 33 11.51 7.95 3.69
C LEU A 33 10.95 6.64 3.11
N ILE A 34 9.94 6.77 2.25
CA ILE A 34 9.40 5.64 1.49
C ILE A 34 10.39 5.26 0.39
N LEU A 35 10.91 4.03 0.44
CA LEU A 35 11.90 3.52 -0.51
C LEU A 35 11.24 2.87 -1.72
N ALA A 36 10.20 2.07 -1.48
CA ALA A 36 9.39 1.48 -2.53
C ALA A 36 7.93 1.41 -2.11
N THR A 37 7.07 1.43 -3.11
CA THR A 37 5.64 1.13 -2.97
C THR A 37 5.22 0.17 -4.06
N ARG A 38 4.18 -0.62 -3.80
CA ARG A 38 3.55 -1.46 -4.80
C ARG A 38 2.06 -1.60 -4.51
N VAL A 39 1.27 -1.71 -5.57
CA VAL A 39 -0.16 -2.02 -5.48
C VAL A 39 -0.36 -3.41 -6.06
N GLY A 40 -1.04 -4.31 -5.35
CA GLY A 40 -1.21 -5.68 -5.78
C GLY A 40 -2.12 -6.48 -4.84
N LYS A 41 -2.41 -7.73 -5.21
CA LYS A 41 -3.15 -8.66 -4.34
C LYS A 41 -2.25 -9.12 -3.19
N HIS A 42 -2.83 -9.39 -2.03
CA HIS A 42 -2.13 -9.85 -0.83
C HIS A 42 -1.60 -11.29 -0.99
N THR A 43 -0.47 -11.42 -1.70
CA THR A 43 0.14 -12.67 -2.14
C THR A 43 1.65 -12.62 -1.93
N ASP A 44 2.30 -13.78 -1.88
CA ASP A 44 3.77 -13.86 -1.73
C ASP A 44 4.50 -13.18 -2.89
N GLN A 45 3.97 -13.32 -4.12
CA GLN A 45 4.50 -12.62 -5.29
C GLN A 45 4.52 -11.11 -5.08
N PHE A 46 3.45 -10.55 -4.51
CA PHE A 46 3.37 -9.11 -4.23
C PHE A 46 4.43 -8.66 -3.21
N ILE A 47 4.73 -9.46 -2.19
CA ILE A 47 5.81 -9.19 -1.23
C ILE A 47 7.16 -9.25 -1.93
N ALA A 48 7.40 -10.29 -2.74
CA ALA A 48 8.68 -10.52 -3.42
C ALA A 48 9.02 -9.36 -4.34
N GLU A 49 8.01 -8.94 -5.08
CA GLU A 49 8.05 -7.79 -5.95
C GLU A 49 8.27 -6.45 -5.22
N LEU A 50 7.69 -6.29 -4.02
CA LEU A 50 7.91 -5.11 -3.18
C LEU A 50 9.35 -5.07 -2.65
N ILE A 51 9.91 -6.22 -2.27
CA ILE A 51 11.31 -6.35 -1.81
C ILE A 51 12.28 -6.07 -2.96
N ALA A 52 12.05 -6.67 -4.14
CA ALA A 52 12.86 -6.42 -5.33
C ALA A 52 12.91 -4.94 -5.70
N ASN A 53 11.79 -4.21 -5.52
CA ASN A 53 11.75 -2.76 -5.74
C ASN A 53 12.64 -1.95 -4.78
N THR A 54 13.21 -2.55 -3.72
CA THR A 54 14.16 -1.89 -2.81
C THR A 54 15.62 -2.10 -3.21
N GLU A 55 15.89 -2.97 -4.17
CA GLU A 55 17.24 -3.22 -4.68
C GLU A 55 17.87 -1.93 -5.21
N GLY A 56 19.14 -1.71 -4.87
CA GLY A 56 19.87 -0.47 -5.20
C GLY A 56 19.46 0.78 -4.42
N LYS A 57 18.39 0.73 -3.60
CA LYS A 57 17.95 1.87 -2.77
C LYS A 57 18.45 1.80 -1.34
N THR A 58 18.76 0.60 -0.85
CA THR A 58 19.25 0.39 0.51
C THR A 58 20.05 -0.91 0.60
N ASN A 59 21.04 -0.92 1.49
CA ASN A 59 21.78 -2.12 1.89
C ASN A 59 21.29 -2.67 3.25
N CYS A 60 20.11 -2.23 3.71
CA CYS A 60 19.58 -2.60 5.01
C CYS A 60 19.19 -4.08 5.07
N LYS A 61 19.78 -4.79 6.04
CA LYS A 61 19.49 -6.20 6.33
C LYS A 61 18.54 -6.40 7.51
N HIS A 62 17.97 -5.34 8.07
CA HIS A 62 17.05 -5.42 9.21
C HIS A 62 15.66 -4.95 8.79
N TRP A 63 14.69 -5.87 8.78
CA TRP A 63 13.35 -5.62 8.28
C TRP A 63 12.32 -5.81 9.40
N TYR A 64 11.54 -4.76 9.64
CA TYR A 64 10.50 -4.74 10.66
C TYR A 64 9.12 -4.83 10.01
N THR A 65 8.45 -5.97 10.11
CA THR A 65 7.10 -6.18 9.56
C THR A 65 6.13 -6.60 10.66
N ASP A 66 4.86 -6.79 10.28
CA ASP A 66 3.90 -7.52 11.09
C ASP A 66 4.14 -9.05 10.98
N ASP A 67 3.34 -9.81 11.72
CA ASP A 67 3.41 -11.28 11.82
C ASP A 67 2.67 -11.97 10.66
N TRP A 68 2.78 -11.43 9.45
CA TRP A 68 2.22 -12.10 8.28
C TRP A 68 3.19 -13.17 7.76
N GLY A 69 2.75 -14.43 7.76
CA GLY A 69 3.58 -15.59 7.38
C GLY A 69 4.17 -15.53 5.97
N GLY A 70 3.62 -14.73 5.05
CA GLY A 70 4.20 -14.56 3.71
C GLY A 70 5.60 -13.93 3.72
N TYR A 71 5.95 -13.15 4.75
CA TYR A 71 7.30 -12.57 4.86
C TYR A 71 8.38 -13.62 5.06
N GLU A 72 8.14 -14.64 5.90
CA GLU A 72 9.14 -15.69 6.18
C GLU A 72 9.50 -16.49 4.92
N GLY A 73 8.55 -16.71 4.02
CA GLY A 73 8.76 -17.44 2.78
C GLY A 73 9.44 -16.63 1.67
N VAL A 74 9.46 -15.30 1.77
CA VAL A 74 9.88 -14.42 0.68
C VAL A 74 11.14 -13.61 1.02
N LEU A 75 11.35 -13.30 2.30
CA LEU A 75 12.51 -12.53 2.71
C LEU A 75 13.80 -13.31 2.43
N PRO A 76 14.82 -12.67 1.83
CA PRO A 76 16.11 -13.31 1.61
C PRO A 76 16.75 -13.77 2.92
N PRO A 77 17.49 -14.90 2.93
CA PRO A 77 18.07 -15.46 4.15
C PRO A 77 19.10 -14.53 4.83
N GLU A 78 19.72 -13.61 4.09
CA GLU A 78 20.62 -12.59 4.61
C GLU A 78 19.91 -11.45 5.37
N VAL A 79 18.58 -11.37 5.28
CA VAL A 79 17.77 -10.36 5.96
C VAL A 79 17.33 -10.90 7.32
N LYS A 80 17.63 -10.13 8.37
CA LYS A 80 17.08 -10.34 9.70
C LYS A 80 15.67 -9.78 9.76
N HIS A 81 14.70 -10.68 9.74
CA HIS A 81 13.28 -10.38 9.95
C HIS A 81 12.98 -10.19 11.44
N ILE A 82 12.34 -9.08 11.79
CA ILE A 82 11.98 -8.74 13.17
C ILE A 82 10.50 -8.38 13.21
N ILE A 83 9.72 -9.20 13.88
CA ILE A 83 8.30 -8.97 14.12
C ILE A 83 8.14 -8.14 15.40
N GLY A 84 7.38 -7.05 15.34
CA GLY A 84 7.06 -6.29 16.55
C GLY A 84 6.63 -4.84 16.33
N ALA A 85 6.30 -4.16 17.44
CA ALA A 85 5.74 -2.81 17.46
C ALA A 85 6.76 -1.68 17.22
N TYR A 86 7.79 -1.93 16.41
CA TYR A 86 8.82 -0.93 16.13
C TYR A 86 8.23 0.24 15.31
N GLN A 87 8.32 1.45 15.88
CA GLN A 87 7.85 2.71 15.29
C GLN A 87 6.37 2.69 14.82
N THR A 88 5.50 1.93 15.48
CA THR A 88 4.09 1.75 15.08
C THR A 88 3.36 3.08 14.86
N GLN A 89 3.52 4.07 15.75
CA GLN A 89 2.84 5.36 15.60
C GLN A 89 3.23 6.08 14.29
N HIS A 90 4.49 6.01 13.90
CA HIS A 90 4.98 6.64 12.67
C HIS A 90 4.43 5.93 11.43
N LYS A 91 4.47 4.59 11.43
CA LYS A 91 3.89 3.75 10.37
C LYS A 91 2.40 4.04 10.16
N GLU A 92 1.63 4.08 11.24
CA GLU A 92 0.19 4.38 11.19
C GLU A 92 -0.10 5.80 10.70
N ARG A 93 0.71 6.78 11.10
CA ARG A 93 0.60 8.15 10.59
C ARG A 93 0.80 8.21 9.08
N ILE A 94 1.84 7.57 8.54
CA ILE A 94 2.11 7.54 7.11
C ILE A 94 1.00 6.80 6.36
N ASN A 95 0.56 5.65 6.87
CA ASN A 95 -0.57 4.91 6.30
C ASN A 95 -1.84 5.78 6.22
N GLY A 96 -2.13 6.55 7.27
CA GLY A 96 -3.22 7.52 7.30
C GLY A 96 -3.08 8.62 6.24
N ILE A 97 -1.90 9.24 6.13
CA ILE A 97 -1.61 10.28 5.14
C ILE A 97 -1.79 9.74 3.72
N LEU A 98 -1.23 8.57 3.43
CA LEU A 98 -1.30 7.95 2.10
C LEU A 98 -2.75 7.70 1.68
N ARG A 99 -3.55 7.07 2.54
CA ARG A 99 -4.98 6.81 2.28
C ARG A 99 -5.76 8.09 2.03
N GLN A 100 -5.48 9.16 2.79
CA GLN A 100 -6.12 10.45 2.59
C GLN A 100 -5.74 11.08 1.25
N GLN A 101 -4.45 11.06 0.89
CA GLN A 101 -3.96 11.66 -0.36
C GLN A 101 -4.48 10.90 -1.58
N ILE A 102 -4.43 9.56 -1.57
CA ILE A 102 -4.99 8.73 -2.63
C ILE A 102 -6.49 8.99 -2.76
N GLY A 103 -7.22 9.03 -1.65
CA GLY A 103 -8.65 9.32 -1.67
C GLY A 103 -8.97 10.72 -2.21
N ARG A 104 -8.13 11.73 -1.93
CA ARG A 104 -8.25 13.08 -2.50
C ARG A 104 -7.95 13.08 -4.00
N TRP A 105 -6.89 12.40 -4.42
CA TRP A 105 -6.49 12.28 -5.82
C TRP A 105 -7.56 11.59 -6.66
N HIS A 106 -8.08 10.45 -6.20
CA HIS A 106 -9.19 9.75 -6.84
C HIS A 106 -10.43 10.66 -7.04
N ARG A 107 -10.80 11.46 -6.03
CA ARG A 107 -11.90 12.43 -6.17
C ARG A 107 -11.61 13.51 -7.21
N ARG A 108 -10.37 13.98 -7.32
CA ARG A 108 -9.97 14.97 -8.33
C ARG A 108 -10.08 14.34 -9.73
N GLN A 109 -9.54 13.15 -9.95
CA GLN A 109 -9.64 12.42 -11.22
C GLN A 109 -11.10 12.22 -11.66
N ASN A 110 -11.96 11.76 -10.76
CA ASN A 110 -13.39 11.59 -11.06
C ASN A 110 -14.11 12.90 -11.39
N LYS A 111 -13.66 14.03 -10.83
CA LYS A 111 -14.21 15.34 -11.20
C LYS A 111 -13.82 15.72 -12.62
N PHE A 112 -12.57 15.49 -13.03
CA PHE A 112 -12.10 15.76 -14.39
C PHE A 112 -12.78 14.87 -15.44
N GLY A 113 -12.94 13.57 -15.18
CA GLY A 113 -13.63 12.66 -16.11
C GLY A 113 -15.08 13.05 -16.38
N LYS A 114 -15.79 13.59 -15.37
CA LYS A 114 -17.16 14.10 -15.54
C LYS A 114 -17.24 15.36 -16.39
N VAL A 115 -16.22 16.23 -16.35
CA VAL A 115 -16.18 17.45 -17.17
C VAL A 115 -15.96 17.09 -18.63
N TRP A 116 -15.04 16.18 -18.92
CA TRP A 116 -14.75 15.73 -20.29
C TRP A 116 -15.96 15.12 -21.00
N ALA A 117 -16.80 14.34 -20.31
CA ALA A 117 -18.03 13.80 -20.88
C ALA A 117 -19.06 14.87 -21.30
N HIS A 118 -19.00 16.08 -20.75
CA HIS A 118 -19.89 17.19 -21.11
C HIS A 118 -19.29 18.11 -22.19
N SER A 119 -18.00 17.99 -22.49
CA SER A 119 -17.30 18.80 -23.49
C SER A 119 -17.30 18.16 -24.88
N VAL A 120 -17.74 16.90 -24.99
CA VAL A 120 -18.01 16.22 -26.28
C VAL A 120 -19.51 16.37 -26.57
N ARG A 121 -19.90 17.56 -27.00
CA ARG A 121 -21.16 17.86 -27.67
C ARG A 121 -20.96 18.99 -28.66
#